data_AF-A0A1C6DZ76-F1
#
_entry.id   AF-A0A1C6DZ76-F1
#
_cell.length_a   1.000
_cell.length_b   1.000
_cell.length_c   1.000
_cell.angle_alpha   90.00
_cell.angle_beta   90.00
_cell.angle_gamma   90.00
#
_symmetry.space_group_name_H-M   'P 1'
#
loop_
_entity.id
_entity.type
_entity.pdbx_description
1 polymer ?
#
loop_
_entity_poly.entity_id
_entity_poly.type
_entity_poly.pdbx_seq_one_letter_code
_entity_poly.pdbx_strand_id
1 'polypeptide(L)'
;MKFNKQINNGTLLIPGGAFKISGFEGGEKVEIHTLDSAVVVLKKQMTTMELIQAMDALHRLATELTVHLARVCGTCDDCEDGCPFDDLEDGMLELPDYLREEAGIPAGAKLCVYVDDEEKTVTIAEAGYDHDLRDVPPYLLEMLGEAGICLGELEEQLMVGNLIYGERTACNGQEEHGDE
;
A
#
# COMPACT_ATOMS: atom_id res chain seq x y z
N MET A 1 14.14 15.40 -4.03
CA MET A 1 13.50 16.68 -4.45
C MET A 1 12.06 16.39 -4.82
N LYS A 2 11.08 17.11 -4.25
CA LYS A 2 9.65 16.94 -4.57
C LYS A 2 9.24 17.98 -5.62
N PHE A 3 8.95 17.55 -6.84
CA PHE A 3 8.28 18.39 -7.84
C PHE A 3 6.79 18.08 -7.76
N ASN A 4 6.05 18.92 -7.03
CA ASN A 4 4.59 18.90 -7.08
C ASN A 4 4.13 19.62 -8.35
N LYS A 5 3.36 18.93 -9.20
CA LYS A 5 2.62 19.59 -10.28
C LYS A 5 1.25 18.96 -10.43
N GLN A 6 0.25 19.83 -10.51
CA GLN A 6 -1.14 19.47 -10.73
C GLN A 6 -1.35 18.92 -12.14
N ILE A 7 -2.24 17.94 -12.24
CA ILE A 7 -2.82 17.50 -13.51
C ILE A 7 -3.72 18.65 -13.99
N ASN A 8 -3.35 19.26 -15.12
CA ASN A 8 -4.22 20.24 -15.77
C ASN A 8 -4.97 19.52 -16.90
N ASN A 9 -6.31 19.56 -16.87
CA ASN A 9 -7.16 19.02 -17.93
C ASN A 9 -6.86 17.55 -18.30
N GLY A 10 -6.59 16.70 -17.31
CA GLY A 10 -6.29 15.28 -17.52
C GLY A 10 -4.92 14.97 -18.16
N THR A 11 -4.08 15.98 -18.42
CA THR A 11 -2.75 15.80 -19.02
C THR A 11 -1.65 15.99 -17.99
N LEU A 12 -0.82 14.96 -17.79
CA LEU A 12 0.40 15.05 -16.99
C LEU A 12 1.52 15.68 -17.82
N LEU A 13 2.01 16.86 -17.41
CA LEU A 13 3.10 17.57 -18.09
C LEU A 13 4.36 17.57 -17.23
N ILE A 14 5.33 16.73 -17.61
CA ILE A 14 6.67 16.71 -17.00
C ILE A 14 7.44 17.96 -17.48
N PRO A 15 7.87 18.86 -16.57
CA PRO A 15 8.66 20.01 -16.96
C PRO A 15 9.96 19.58 -17.65
N GLY A 16 10.34 20.24 -18.74
CA GLY A 16 11.57 19.92 -19.48
C GLY A 16 12.84 19.99 -18.61
N GLY A 17 12.83 20.78 -17.53
CA GLY A 17 13.91 20.78 -16.54
C GLY A 17 14.03 19.46 -15.77
N ALA A 18 12.91 18.91 -15.30
CA ALA A 18 12.90 17.60 -14.64
C ALA A 18 13.32 16.49 -15.62
N PHE A 19 12.85 16.58 -16.86
CA PHE A 19 13.23 15.65 -17.93
C PHE A 19 14.75 15.64 -18.16
N LYS A 20 15.38 16.81 -18.26
CA LYS A 20 16.84 16.95 -18.41
C LYS A 20 17.62 16.47 -17.18
N ILE A 21 17.15 16.77 -15.96
CA ILE A 21 17.80 16.32 -14.72
C ILE A 21 17.79 14.80 -14.61
N SER A 22 16.72 14.15 -15.08
CA SER A 22 16.62 12.68 -15.18
C SER A 22 17.46 12.08 -16.31
N GLY A 23 18.34 12.87 -16.94
CA GLY A 23 19.27 12.40 -17.97
C GLY A 23 18.67 12.27 -19.37
N PHE A 24 17.43 12.72 -19.59
CA PHE A 24 16.81 12.65 -20.91
C PHE A 24 17.28 13.79 -21.82
N GLU A 25 17.63 13.45 -23.06
CA GLU A 25 17.96 14.41 -24.11
C GLU A 25 16.72 14.83 -24.92
N GLY A 26 16.83 15.97 -25.60
CA GLY A 26 15.72 16.52 -26.38
C GLY A 26 15.30 15.59 -27.51
N GLY A 27 14.06 15.08 -27.46
CA GLY A 27 13.50 14.20 -28.49
C GLY A 27 13.75 12.71 -28.26
N GLU A 28 14.36 12.32 -27.14
CA GLU A 28 14.46 10.91 -26.76
C GLU A 28 13.07 10.28 -26.59
N LYS A 29 12.94 9.05 -27.07
CA LYS A 29 11.72 8.25 -26.87
C LYS A 29 11.69 7.75 -25.44
N VAL A 30 10.51 7.78 -24.84
CA VAL A 30 10.25 7.27 -23.50
C VAL A 30 9.53 5.93 -23.54
N GLU A 31 9.66 5.18 -22.46
CA GLU A 31 8.87 4.01 -22.12
C GLU A 31 8.08 4.31 -20.84
N ILE A 32 6.80 3.90 -20.80
CA ILE A 32 5.90 4.15 -19.68
C ILE A 32 5.48 2.79 -19.12
N HIS A 33 5.78 2.55 -17.85
CA HIS A 33 5.30 1.39 -17.11
C HIS A 33 4.13 1.80 -16.23
N THR A 34 2.99 1.15 -16.43
CA THR A 34 1.80 1.28 -15.57
C THR A 34 1.88 0.23 -14.48
N LEU A 35 1.88 0.66 -13.22
CA LEU A 35 1.93 -0.17 -12.04
C LEU A 35 0.72 0.14 -11.15
N ASP A 36 0.42 -0.72 -10.19
CA ASP A 36 -0.58 -0.42 -9.17
C ASP A 36 -0.11 0.79 -8.35
N SER A 37 -0.95 1.81 -8.27
CA SER A 37 -0.68 3.08 -7.56
C SER A 37 0.53 3.89 -8.04
N ALA A 38 1.17 3.55 -9.17
CA ALA A 38 2.34 4.27 -9.68
C ALA A 38 2.48 4.22 -11.22
N VAL A 39 3.15 5.23 -11.78
CA VAL A 39 3.58 5.24 -13.18
C VAL A 39 5.06 5.61 -13.24
N VAL A 40 5.85 4.80 -13.94
CA VAL A 40 7.29 5.02 -14.11
C VAL A 40 7.59 5.37 -15.56
N VAL A 41 8.33 6.45 -15.76
CA VAL A 41 8.79 6.90 -17.10
C VAL A 41 10.29 6.66 -17.20
N LEU A 42 10.69 5.82 -18.15
CA LEU A 42 12.09 5.45 -18.42
C LEU A 42 12.50 5.87 -19.84
N LYS A 43 13.81 5.92 -20.10
CA LYS A 43 14.33 6.01 -21.47
C LYS A 43 14.00 4.73 -22.22
N LYS A 44 13.57 4.85 -23.48
CA LYS A 44 13.30 3.68 -24.34
C LYS A 44 14.56 2.91 -24.73
N GLN A 45 15.70 3.58 -24.78
CA GLN A 45 16.99 2.97 -25.08
C GLN A 45 17.98 3.42 -24.02
N MET A 46 18.68 2.45 -23.43
CA MET A 46 19.64 2.67 -22.37
C MET A 46 20.90 1.85 -22.67
N THR A 47 22.05 2.41 -22.33
CA THR A 47 23.27 1.65 -22.11
C THR A 47 23.17 0.80 -20.84
N THR A 48 24.07 -0.16 -20.65
CA THR A 48 24.14 -0.95 -19.41
C THR A 48 24.23 -0.08 -18.16
N MET A 49 25.01 1.01 -18.22
CA MET A 49 25.19 1.89 -17.08
C MET A 49 23.93 2.71 -16.79
N GLU A 50 23.25 3.22 -17.82
CA GLU A 50 21.97 3.93 -17.64
C GLU A 50 20.90 3.02 -17.05
N LEU A 51 20.85 1.75 -17.45
CA LEU A 51 19.93 0.78 -16.86
C LEU A 51 20.25 0.52 -15.38
N ILE A 52 21.53 0.33 -15.01
CA ILE A 52 21.96 0.17 -13.61
C ILE A 52 21.59 1.40 -12.79
N GLN A 53 21.78 2.60 -13.33
CA GLN A 53 21.41 3.85 -12.66
C GLN A 53 19.90 3.97 -12.46
N ALA A 54 19.09 3.58 -13.46
CA ALA A 54 17.64 3.53 -13.32
C ALA A 54 17.20 2.54 -12.24
N MET A 55 17.82 1.35 -12.19
CA MET A 55 17.56 0.35 -11.16
C MET A 55 17.89 0.85 -9.75
N ASP A 56 19.08 1.45 -9.54
CA ASP A 56 19.47 2.03 -8.25
C ASP A 56 18.52 3.17 -7.83
N ALA A 57 18.14 4.04 -8.76
CA ALA A 57 17.21 5.14 -8.47
C ALA A 57 15.81 4.64 -8.07
N LEU A 58 15.28 3.62 -8.77
CA LEU A 58 13.99 3.02 -8.44
C LEU A 58 14.05 2.26 -7.10
N HIS A 59 15.14 1.54 -6.85
CA HIS A 59 15.35 0.85 -5.58
C HIS A 59 15.40 1.83 -4.40
N ARG A 60 16.16 2.93 -4.51
CA ARG A 60 16.19 3.98 -3.48
C ARG A 60 14.82 4.58 -3.22
N LEU A 61 14.03 4.82 -4.26
CA LEU A 61 12.66 5.30 -4.08
C LEU A 61 11.80 4.27 -3.32
N ALA A 62 11.90 2.98 -3.66
CA ALA A 62 11.22 1.93 -2.93
C ALA A 62 11.65 1.92 -1.45
N THR A 63 12.95 2.02 -1.15
CA THR A 63 13.45 2.14 0.22
C THR A 63 12.91 3.38 0.94
N GLU A 64 12.83 4.53 0.28
CA GLU A 64 12.24 5.75 0.86
C GLU A 64 10.76 5.55 1.23
N LEU A 65 9.99 4.84 0.40
CA LEU A 65 8.60 4.48 0.68
C LEU A 65 8.50 3.49 1.86
N THR A 66 9.38 2.49 1.91
CA THR A 66 9.47 1.55 3.05
C THR A 66 9.80 2.28 4.35
N VAL A 67 10.75 3.21 4.34
CA VAL A 67 11.08 4.05 5.51
C VAL A 67 9.89 4.93 5.92
N HIS A 68 9.12 5.44 4.95
CA HIS A 68 7.91 6.19 5.25
C HIS A 68 6.87 5.31 5.95
N LEU A 69 6.65 4.09 5.45
CA LEU A 69 5.76 3.12 6.09
C LEU A 69 6.24 2.77 7.51
N ALA A 70 7.53 2.52 7.69
CA ALA A 70 8.14 2.26 9.00
C ALA A 70 7.91 3.39 10.00
N ARG A 71 7.89 4.66 9.56
CA ARG A 71 7.59 5.80 10.46
C ARG A 71 6.14 5.84 10.91
N VAL A 72 5.23 5.32 10.10
CA VAL A 72 3.80 5.25 10.43
C VAL A 72 3.55 4.07 11.36
N CYS A 73 4.10 2.90 11.01
CA CYS A 73 3.88 1.66 11.74
C CYS A 73 4.78 1.48 12.97
N GLY A 74 5.82 2.30 13.12
CA GLY A 74 6.79 2.13 14.19
C GLY A 74 7.69 0.90 14.03
N THR A 75 8.54 0.68 15.03
CA THR A 75 9.43 -0.48 15.11
C THR A 75 8.83 -1.58 15.97
N CYS A 76 9.14 -2.83 15.61
CA CYS A 76 8.80 -3.98 16.43
C CYS A 76 9.84 -4.14 17.56
N ASP A 77 9.61 -3.50 18.71
CA ASP A 77 10.51 -3.61 19.86
C ASP A 77 10.11 -4.83 20.73
N ASP A 78 10.86 -5.93 20.61
CA ASP A 78 10.85 -7.13 21.47
C ASP A 78 9.46 -7.65 21.91
N CYS A 79 8.70 -8.22 20.98
CA CYS A 79 7.61 -9.13 21.36
C CYS A 79 8.21 -10.33 22.13
N GLU A 80 7.82 -10.55 23.39
CA GLU A 80 8.43 -11.55 24.28
C GLU A 80 8.48 -12.98 23.69
N ASP A 81 7.49 -13.33 22.85
CA ASP A 81 7.31 -14.66 22.24
C ASP A 81 7.51 -14.67 20.71
N GLY A 82 8.16 -13.64 20.14
CA GLY A 82 8.25 -13.44 18.70
C GLY A 82 7.03 -12.71 18.12
N CYS A 83 7.08 -12.31 16.85
CA CYS A 83 5.97 -11.60 16.24
C CYS A 83 4.84 -12.60 15.91
N PRO A 84 3.60 -12.37 16.38
CA PRO A 84 2.46 -13.25 16.08
C PRO A 84 2.13 -13.37 14.59
N PHE A 85 2.70 -12.50 13.76
CA PHE A 85 2.47 -12.40 12.33
C PHE A 85 3.64 -12.92 11.47
N ASP A 86 4.70 -13.48 12.08
CA ASP A 86 5.81 -14.06 11.33
C ASP A 86 5.39 -15.32 10.55
N ASP A 87 4.39 -16.06 11.05
CA ASP A 87 3.88 -17.30 10.47
C ASP A 87 2.40 -17.17 10.01
N LEU A 88 2.11 -16.19 9.15
CA LEU A 88 0.79 -16.01 8.53
C LEU A 88 0.38 -17.14 7.55
N GLU A 89 1.17 -18.20 7.41
CA GLU A 89 0.88 -19.35 6.55
C GLU A 89 -0.30 -20.21 7.06
N ASP A 90 -0.72 -20.06 8.31
CA ASP A 90 -1.86 -20.80 8.86
C ASP A 90 -3.15 -20.33 8.17
N GLY A 91 -3.67 -21.22 7.32
CA GLY A 91 -4.61 -20.92 6.26
C GLY A 91 -5.84 -20.10 6.65
N MET A 92 -6.35 -19.36 5.67
CA MET A 92 -7.63 -18.64 5.80
C MET A 92 -8.72 -19.58 6.30
N LEU A 93 -9.32 -19.24 7.44
CA LEU A 93 -10.47 -19.94 7.97
C LEU A 93 -11.62 -19.86 6.96
N GLU A 94 -11.99 -20.99 6.36
CA GLU A 94 -13.16 -21.09 5.47
C GLU A 94 -14.39 -21.56 6.25
N LEU A 95 -15.48 -20.79 6.14
CA LEU A 95 -16.77 -21.17 6.69
C LEU A 95 -17.61 -21.85 5.61
N PRO A 96 -18.16 -23.07 5.85
CA PRO A 96 -19.10 -23.70 4.94
C PRO A 96 -20.26 -22.77 4.54
N ASP A 97 -20.68 -22.81 3.27
CA ASP A 97 -21.70 -21.90 2.72
C ASP A 97 -23.00 -21.89 3.54
N TYR A 98 -23.44 -23.05 4.04
CA TYR A 98 -24.66 -23.14 4.85
C TYR A 98 -24.55 -22.36 6.17
N LEU A 99 -23.37 -22.30 6.80
CA LEU A 99 -23.16 -21.50 8.02
C LEU A 99 -23.11 -20.02 7.68
N ARG A 100 -22.58 -19.66 6.51
CA ARG A 100 -22.54 -18.27 6.06
C ARG A 100 -23.94 -17.76 5.79
N GLU A 101 -24.75 -18.54 5.10
CA GLU A 101 -26.15 -18.21 4.82
C GLU A 101 -26.95 -18.03 6.12
N GLU A 102 -26.82 -18.97 7.06
CA GLU A 102 -27.51 -18.90 8.36
C GLU A 102 -27.03 -17.69 9.20
N ALA A 103 -25.74 -17.34 9.11
CA ALA A 103 -25.17 -16.16 9.77
C ALA A 103 -25.44 -14.84 9.02
N GLY A 104 -26.04 -14.89 7.82
CA GLY A 104 -26.26 -13.72 6.97
C GLY A 104 -24.98 -13.13 6.36
N ILE A 105 -23.88 -13.88 6.32
CA ILE A 105 -22.58 -13.43 5.80
C ILE A 105 -22.55 -13.63 4.27
N PRO A 106 -22.31 -12.58 3.47
CA PRO A 106 -22.27 -12.68 2.01
C PRO A 106 -21.16 -13.62 1.50
N ALA A 107 -21.40 -14.26 0.35
CA ALA A 107 -20.37 -15.05 -0.32
C ALA A 107 -19.15 -14.18 -0.68
N GLY A 108 -17.95 -14.68 -0.40
CA GLY A 108 -16.69 -13.96 -0.62
C GLY A 108 -16.39 -12.84 0.39
N ALA A 109 -17.29 -12.53 1.32
CA ALA A 109 -17.00 -11.59 2.40
C ALA A 109 -15.82 -12.08 3.25
N LYS A 110 -14.93 -11.15 3.61
CA LYS A 110 -13.79 -11.41 4.50
C LYS A 110 -14.32 -11.75 5.90
N LEU A 111 -13.67 -12.72 6.56
CA LEU A 111 -14.07 -13.18 7.88
C LEU A 111 -13.09 -12.67 8.94
N CYS A 112 -13.64 -12.25 10.09
CA CYS A 112 -12.91 -11.98 11.31
C CYS A 112 -13.30 -12.98 12.40
N VAL A 113 -12.36 -13.24 13.32
CA VAL A 113 -12.52 -14.19 14.41
C VAL A 113 -12.31 -13.48 15.74
N TYR A 114 -13.28 -13.61 16.63
CA TYR A 114 -13.21 -13.11 18.00
C TYR A 114 -13.12 -14.30 18.94
N VAL A 115 -12.10 -14.31 19.80
CA VAL A 115 -11.94 -15.33 20.84
C VAL A 115 -12.40 -14.73 22.16
N ASP A 116 -13.39 -15.36 22.78
CA ASP A 116 -13.81 -15.07 24.15
C ASP A 116 -13.20 -16.15 25.06
N ASP A 117 -12.12 -15.78 25.77
CA ASP A 117 -11.42 -16.71 26.65
C ASP A 117 -12.17 -16.94 27.98
N GLU A 118 -13.09 -16.07 28.38
CA GLU A 118 -13.88 -16.28 29.60
C GLU A 118 -14.95 -17.36 29.35
N GLU A 119 -15.70 -17.20 28.26
CA GLU A 119 -16.78 -18.13 27.87
C GLU A 119 -16.25 -19.36 27.10
N LYS A 120 -14.95 -19.38 26.75
CA LYS A 120 -14.32 -20.40 25.91
C LYS A 120 -15.06 -20.58 24.58
N THR A 121 -15.43 -19.46 23.95
CA THR A 121 -16.12 -19.45 22.65
C THR A 121 -15.31 -18.73 21.58
N VAL A 122 -15.58 -19.08 20.33
CA VAL A 122 -15.02 -18.39 19.16
C VAL A 122 -16.20 -17.93 18.31
N THR A 123 -16.23 -16.64 18.00
CA THR A 123 -17.24 -16.02 17.14
C THR A 123 -16.62 -15.68 15.81
N ILE A 124 -17.26 -16.12 14.72
CA ILE A 124 -16.85 -15.79 13.35
C ILE A 124 -17.90 -14.85 12.79
N ALA A 125 -17.47 -13.72 12.25
CA ALA A 125 -18.36 -12.72 11.66
C ALA A 125 -17.79 -12.18 10.34
N GLU A 126 -18.63 -11.47 9.58
CA GLU A 126 -18.17 -10.63 8.49
C GLU A 126 -17.22 -9.54 9.03
N ALA A 127 -16.06 -9.40 8.39
CA ALA A 127 -15.11 -8.37 8.72
C ALA A 127 -15.67 -6.98 8.38
N GLY A 128 -15.53 -6.03 9.29
CA GLY A 128 -15.95 -4.64 9.08
C GLY A 128 -14.93 -3.77 8.33
N TYR A 129 -13.97 -4.39 7.65
CA TYR A 129 -12.84 -3.74 6.98
C TYR A 129 -12.52 -4.45 5.68
N ASP A 130 -11.99 -3.70 4.72
CA ASP A 130 -11.67 -4.22 3.38
C ASP A 130 -10.29 -4.92 3.37
N HIS A 131 -9.31 -4.36 4.08
CA HIS A 131 -7.91 -4.77 4.00
C HIS A 131 -7.31 -5.24 5.32
N ASP A 132 -6.44 -6.25 5.24
CA ASP A 132 -5.60 -6.76 6.32
C ASP A 132 -4.31 -7.36 5.75
N LEU A 133 -3.41 -7.85 6.60
CA LEU A 133 -2.13 -8.44 6.19
C LEU A 133 -2.29 -9.61 5.21
N ARG A 134 -3.44 -10.30 5.18
CA ARG A 134 -3.69 -11.42 4.26
C ARG A 134 -3.80 -10.97 2.80
N ASP A 135 -4.06 -9.69 2.56
CA ASP A 135 -4.05 -9.11 1.21
C ASP A 135 -2.63 -8.72 0.76
N VAL A 136 -1.66 -8.71 1.67
CA VAL A 136 -0.27 -8.32 1.38
C VAL A 136 0.53 -9.55 0.97
N PRO A 137 1.27 -9.52 -0.15
CA PRO A 137 2.06 -10.67 -0.59
C PRO A 137 3.06 -11.14 0.49
N PRO A 138 3.22 -12.46 0.74
CA PRO A 138 4.07 -12.97 1.82
C PRO A 138 5.52 -12.48 1.75
N TYR A 139 6.11 -12.43 0.55
CA TYR A 139 7.48 -11.92 0.35
C TYR A 139 7.63 -10.45 0.76
N LEU A 140 6.55 -9.67 0.68
CA LEU A 140 6.56 -8.26 1.07
C LEU A 140 6.48 -8.14 2.59
N LEU A 141 5.66 -8.97 3.24
CA LEU A 141 5.58 -9.04 4.70
C LEU A 141 6.92 -9.42 5.32
N GLU A 142 7.59 -10.44 4.77
CA GLU A 142 8.94 -10.84 5.17
C GLU A 142 9.92 -9.66 5.05
N MET A 143 9.96 -8.99 3.90
CA MET A 143 10.83 -7.83 3.69
C MET A 143 10.52 -6.66 4.65
N LEU A 144 9.24 -6.40 4.94
CA LEU A 144 8.84 -5.34 5.88
C LEU A 144 9.22 -5.70 7.32
N GLY A 145 9.02 -6.96 7.72
CA GLY A 145 9.45 -7.48 9.02
C GLY A 145 10.97 -7.41 9.19
N GLU A 146 11.74 -7.84 8.19
CA GLU A 146 13.21 -7.71 8.16
C GLU A 146 13.68 -6.24 8.20
N ALA A 147 12.90 -5.32 7.64
CA ALA A 147 13.13 -3.88 7.73
C ALA A 147 12.79 -3.30 9.13
N GLY A 148 12.33 -4.14 10.07
CA GLY A 148 12.00 -3.79 11.45
C GLY A 148 10.63 -3.15 11.63
N ILE A 149 9.76 -3.24 10.63
CA ILE A 149 8.42 -2.64 10.67
C ILE A 149 7.49 -3.51 11.52
N CYS A 150 6.73 -2.89 12.42
CA CYS A 150 5.72 -3.60 13.21
C CYS A 150 4.56 -4.06 12.32
N LEU A 151 4.43 -5.38 12.12
CA LEU A 151 3.33 -5.97 11.35
C LEU A 151 1.97 -5.82 12.05
N GLY A 152 1.92 -5.81 13.38
CA GLY A 152 0.69 -5.57 14.12
C GLY A 152 0.11 -4.17 13.89
N GLU A 153 0.95 -3.14 13.91
CA GLU A 153 0.50 -1.78 13.57
C GLU A 153 0.16 -1.67 12.07
N LEU A 154 0.86 -2.40 11.19
CA LEU A 154 0.51 -2.46 9.78
C LEU A 154 -0.88 -3.08 9.56
N GLU A 155 -1.22 -4.16 10.26
CA GLU A 155 -2.58 -4.75 10.29
C GLU A 155 -3.62 -3.68 10.66
N GLU A 156 -3.38 -2.93 11.74
CA GLU A 156 -4.29 -1.84 12.15
C GLU A 156 -4.44 -0.77 11.08
N GLN A 157 -3.36 -0.32 10.45
CA GLN A 157 -3.42 0.68 9.37
C GLN A 157 -4.19 0.17 8.15
N LEU A 158 -4.06 -1.11 7.81
CA LEU A 158 -4.80 -1.76 6.72
C LEU A 158 -6.30 -1.84 7.04
N MET A 159 -6.65 -2.28 8.25
CA MET A 159 -8.05 -2.40 8.70
C MET A 159 -8.75 -1.04 8.79
N VAL A 160 -8.05 0.01 9.24
CA VAL A 160 -8.62 1.36 9.36
C VAL A 160 -8.70 2.08 8.01
N GLY A 161 -7.78 1.78 7.07
CA GLY A 161 -7.76 2.41 5.75
C GLY A 161 -7.35 3.88 5.77
N ASN A 162 -6.43 4.27 6.67
CA ASN A 162 -5.99 5.65 6.80
C ASN A 162 -5.17 6.16 5.59
N LEU A 163 -5.26 7.45 5.29
CA LEU A 163 -4.32 8.10 4.36
C LEU A 163 -2.97 8.29 5.04
N ILE A 164 -2.02 7.42 4.72
CA ILE A 164 -0.68 7.45 5.33
C ILE A 164 0.38 8.10 4.42
N TYR A 165 0.11 8.32 3.12
CA TYR A 165 1.05 8.92 2.18
C TYR A 165 0.41 10.04 1.35
N GLY A 166 1.11 11.17 1.20
CA GLY A 166 0.60 12.37 0.52
C GLY A 166 -0.15 13.32 1.45
N GLU A 167 -0.49 14.50 0.94
CA GLU A 167 -1.29 15.49 1.68
C GLU A 167 -2.78 15.25 1.37
N ARG A 168 -3.67 15.41 2.36
CA ARG A 168 -5.10 15.59 2.09
C ARG A 168 -5.25 16.91 1.36
N THR A 169 -5.39 16.88 0.04
CA THR A 169 -5.90 18.03 -0.69
C THR A 169 -7.32 18.28 -0.18
N ALA A 170 -7.50 19.35 0.61
CA ALA A 170 -8.81 19.90 0.86
C ALA A 170 -9.47 20.13 -0.51
N CYS A 171 -10.57 19.44 -0.78
CA CYS A 171 -11.38 19.69 -1.96
C CYS A 171 -11.84 21.15 -1.91
N ASN A 172 -11.16 22.03 -2.64
CA ASN A 172 -11.69 23.36 -2.94
C ASN A 172 -12.87 23.17 -3.89
N GLY A 173 -14.07 23.26 -3.33
CA GLY A 173 -15.33 23.17 -4.05
C GLY A 173 -16.51 23.19 -3.11
N GLN A 174 -16.64 24.23 -2.31
CA GLN A 174 -17.96 24.67 -1.86
C GLN A 174 -18.76 25.00 -3.14
N GLU A 175 -19.65 24.11 -3.56
CA GLU A 175 -20.83 24.56 -4.29
C GLU A 175 -21.79 25.12 -3.23
N GLU A 176 -21.65 26.43 -2.97
CA GLU A 176 -22.76 27.22 -2.46
C GLU A 176 -23.90 27.11 -3.50
N HIS A 177 -24.79 26.13 -3.30
CA HIS A 177 -26.12 26.23 -3.89
C HIS A 177 -26.90 27.28 -3.09
N GLY A 178 -26.75 28.53 -3.54
CA GLY A 178 -27.81 29.52 -3.44
C GLY A 178 -28.98 29.15 -4.35
N ASP A 179 -30.15 29.58 -3.89
CA ASP A 179 -31.45 29.70 -4.55
C ASP A 179 -32.26 28.40 -4.73
N GLU A 180 -33.24 28.16 -3.84
CA GLU A 180 -34.60 28.77 -3.90
C GLU A 180 -35.21 28.93 -2.50
#